data_AF-A0A1A2PPQ1-F1
#
_entry.id   AF-A0A1A2PPQ1-F1
#
_cell.length_a   1.000
_cell.length_b   1.000
_cell.length_c   1.000
_cell.angle_alpha   90.00
_cell.angle_beta   90.00
_cell.angle_gamma   90.00
#
_symmetry.space_group_name_H-M   'P 1'
#
loop_
_entity.id
_entity.type
_entity.pdbx_description
1 polymer ?
#
loop_
_entity_poly.entity_id
_entity_poly.type
_entity_poly.pdbx_seq_one_letter_code
_entity_poly.pdbx_strand_id
1 'polypeptide(L)'
;MQAVTALARGHGLFARELVAAPVAGAHEQVEFRTDGLPTAAAKRSASAMDELRRSAGTDRMLARILATARAGHGDARTATRRVLDDAMADTTSPADTPLARREAMARMAARLRTQHRHILNTRRRARLLALRIRRLRYRQRRTTMRGEQGGGRPAVVAAIRKALDVKGIHDPTTRARWERGMDLVARRESNYNAGAVNDWDSNAARGTPSKGAWQFIGPTFAAYHEPGTSRDIHNLVAQACAFINYAMGRYGVSADASNLADRIQQADPRRAPKGY
;
A
#
# COMPACT_ATOMS: atom_id res chain seq x y z
N MET A 1 -7.84 -45.44 -1.00
CA MET A 1 -8.77 -44.45 -0.41
C MET A 1 -8.12 -43.13 -0.02
N GLN A 2 -7.03 -43.10 0.76
CA GLN A 2 -6.42 -41.83 1.25
C GLN A 2 -6.03 -40.80 0.16
N ALA A 3 -5.52 -41.26 -0.99
CA ALA A 3 -5.11 -40.37 -2.08
C ALA A 3 -6.29 -39.63 -2.72
N VAL A 4 -7.40 -40.32 -3.00
CA VAL A 4 -8.63 -39.71 -3.54
C VAL A 4 -9.20 -38.70 -2.55
N THR A 5 -9.18 -38.99 -1.25
CA THR A 5 -9.57 -38.04 -0.20
C THR A 5 -8.70 -36.78 -0.22
N ALA A 6 -7.40 -36.90 -0.47
CA ALA A 6 -6.51 -35.74 -0.59
C ALA A 6 -6.83 -34.89 -1.83
N LEU A 7 -7.13 -35.52 -2.98
CA LEU A 7 -7.58 -34.84 -4.20
C LEU A 7 -8.93 -34.12 -3.96
N ALA A 8 -9.86 -34.77 -3.27
CA ALA A 8 -11.16 -34.19 -2.92
C ALA A 8 -11.01 -32.96 -2.01
N ARG A 9 -10.16 -33.03 -0.97
CA ARG A 9 -9.84 -31.86 -0.13
C ARG A 9 -9.20 -30.72 -0.93
N GLY A 10 -8.28 -31.06 -1.82
CA GLY A 10 -7.63 -30.09 -2.70
C GLY A 10 -8.62 -29.39 -3.64
N HIS A 11 -9.62 -30.11 -4.16
CA HIS A 11 -10.69 -29.55 -4.98
C HIS A 11 -11.64 -28.67 -4.14
N GLY A 12 -11.92 -29.07 -2.90
CA GLY A 12 -12.77 -28.32 -1.96
C GLY A 12 -12.30 -26.88 -1.72
N LEU A 13 -11.00 -26.59 -1.89
CA LEU A 13 -10.46 -25.22 -1.84
C LEU A 13 -11.05 -24.28 -2.89
N PHE A 14 -11.59 -24.83 -3.99
CA PHE A 14 -12.17 -24.09 -5.12
C PHE A 14 -13.70 -24.28 -5.24
N ALA A 15 -14.33 -24.98 -4.29
CA ALA A 15 -15.75 -25.30 -4.34
C ALA A 15 -16.65 -24.18 -3.82
N ARG A 16 -16.14 -23.22 -3.04
CA ARG A 16 -16.90 -22.05 -2.59
C ARG A 16 -17.16 -21.09 -3.76
N GLU A 17 -18.41 -20.65 -3.89
CA GLU A 17 -18.73 -19.53 -4.77
C GLU A 17 -18.15 -18.23 -4.22
N LEU A 18 -17.48 -17.48 -5.10
CA LEU A 18 -17.01 -16.14 -4.82
C LEU A 18 -18.19 -15.17 -5.05
N VAL A 19 -19.05 -15.01 -4.05
CA VAL A 19 -20.05 -13.94 -4.03
C VAL A 19 -19.30 -12.62 -4.00
N ALA A 20 -19.52 -11.78 -4.99
CA ALA A 20 -18.97 -10.45 -5.01
C ALA A 20 -20.05 -9.45 -5.37
N ALA A 21 -20.15 -8.40 -4.58
CA ALA A 21 -20.99 -7.26 -4.88
C ALA A 21 -20.65 -6.75 -6.30
N PRO A 22 -21.65 -6.48 -7.15
CA PRO A 22 -21.40 -5.82 -8.42
C PRO A 22 -20.73 -4.48 -8.14
N VAL A 23 -19.54 -4.28 -8.69
CA VAL A 23 -18.96 -2.94 -8.78
C VAL A 23 -19.79 -2.25 -9.85
N ALA A 24 -20.80 -1.48 -9.43
CA ALA A 24 -21.67 -0.74 -10.33
C ALA A 24 -20.81 0.00 -11.36
N GLY A 25 -21.12 -0.18 -12.65
CA GLY A 25 -20.45 0.56 -13.71
C GLY A 25 -20.62 2.04 -13.43
N ALA A 26 -19.52 2.75 -13.21
CA ALA A 26 -19.55 4.18 -12.95
C ALA A 26 -20.31 4.87 -14.09
N HIS A 27 -21.30 5.67 -13.70
CA HIS A 27 -22.22 6.42 -14.54
C HIS A 27 -21.53 7.07 -15.75
N GLU A 28 -22.29 7.08 -16.86
CA GLU A 28 -22.01 7.78 -18.11
C GLU A 28 -21.41 9.18 -17.88
N GLN A 29 -20.55 9.57 -18.83
CA GLN A 29 -19.87 10.85 -18.86
C GLN A 29 -20.86 12.00 -18.66
N VAL A 30 -20.96 12.52 -17.44
CA VAL A 30 -21.71 13.74 -17.17
C VAL A 30 -20.91 14.91 -17.74
N GLU A 31 -21.32 15.42 -18.89
CA GLU A 31 -20.80 16.68 -19.43
C GLU A 31 -21.23 17.82 -18.52
N PHE A 32 -20.26 18.45 -17.85
CA PHE A 32 -20.51 19.56 -16.93
C PHE A 32 -20.05 20.87 -17.57
N ARG A 33 -20.98 21.79 -17.82
CA ARG A 33 -20.67 23.14 -18.33
C ARG A 33 -20.26 24.05 -17.18
N THR A 34 -19.13 24.71 -17.31
CA THR A 34 -18.63 25.69 -16.32
C THR A 34 -18.92 27.14 -16.71
N ASP A 35 -19.67 27.34 -17.80
CA ASP A 35 -19.97 28.66 -18.34
C ASP A 35 -20.76 29.49 -17.33
N GLY A 36 -20.29 30.72 -17.06
CA GLY A 36 -20.92 31.63 -16.10
C GLY A 36 -20.48 31.46 -14.63
N LEU A 37 -19.62 30.49 -14.30
CA LEU A 37 -19.09 30.35 -12.93
C LEU A 37 -17.97 31.36 -12.65
N PRO A 38 -17.91 31.97 -11.44
CA PRO A 38 -16.74 32.71 -10.99
C PRO A 38 -15.48 31.84 -11.08
N THR A 39 -14.34 32.42 -11.46
CA THR A 39 -13.09 31.68 -11.78
C THR A 39 -12.67 30.70 -10.69
N ALA A 40 -12.85 31.06 -9.41
CA ALA A 40 -12.56 30.17 -8.28
C ALA A 40 -13.51 28.97 -8.20
N ALA A 41 -14.79 29.15 -8.52
CA ALA A 41 -15.77 28.07 -8.58
C ALA A 41 -15.51 27.14 -9.77
N ALA A 42 -15.20 27.69 -10.95
CA ALA A 42 -14.84 26.89 -12.13
C ALA A 42 -13.61 26.01 -11.88
N LYS A 43 -12.55 26.55 -11.25
CA LYS A 43 -11.35 25.79 -10.86
C LYS A 43 -11.63 24.66 -9.88
N ARG A 44 -12.51 24.89 -8.89
CA ARG A 44 -12.92 23.85 -7.92
C ARG A 44 -13.70 22.74 -8.59
N SER A 45 -14.66 23.08 -9.45
CA SER A 45 -15.46 22.11 -10.20
C SER A 45 -14.59 21.25 -11.13
N ALA A 46 -13.65 21.86 -11.87
CA ALA A 46 -12.70 21.12 -12.70
C ALA A 46 -11.84 20.14 -11.88
N SER A 47 -11.33 20.58 -10.72
CA SER A 47 -10.55 19.72 -9.82
C SER A 47 -11.36 18.54 -9.27
N ALA A 48 -12.62 18.77 -8.89
CA ALA A 48 -13.53 17.72 -8.42
C ALA A 48 -13.85 16.70 -9.53
N MET A 49 -14.01 17.15 -10.78
CA MET A 49 -14.22 16.28 -11.93
C MET A 49 -13.00 15.41 -12.24
N ASP A 50 -11.80 15.98 -12.19
CA ASP A 50 -10.58 15.19 -12.36
C ASP A 50 -10.41 14.14 -11.25
N GLU A 51 -10.84 14.45 -10.02
CA GLU A 51 -10.89 13.47 -8.93
C GLU A 51 -11.88 12.34 -9.21
N LEU A 52 -13.09 12.67 -9.68
CA LEU A 52 -14.11 11.67 -10.04
C LEU A 52 -13.63 10.76 -11.18
N ARG A 53 -13.03 11.33 -12.24
CA ARG A 53 -12.45 10.58 -13.35
C ARG A 53 -11.33 9.64 -12.90
N ARG A 54 -10.45 10.09 -12.00
CA ARG A 54 -9.40 9.25 -11.40
C ARG A 54 -9.97 8.11 -10.54
N SER A 55 -11.03 8.39 -9.75
CA SER A 55 -11.73 7.37 -8.98
C SER A 55 -12.34 6.31 -9.89
N ALA A 56 -13.10 6.73 -10.90
CA ALA A 56 -13.71 5.83 -11.89
C ALA A 56 -12.67 5.01 -12.69
N GLY A 57 -11.49 5.58 -12.93
CA GLY A 57 -10.34 4.84 -13.49
C GLY A 57 -9.83 3.74 -12.55
N THR A 58 -9.78 4.02 -11.25
CA THR A 58 -9.37 3.07 -10.21
C THR A 58 -10.41 1.96 -10.04
N ASP A 59 -11.71 2.31 -10.08
CA ASP A 59 -12.83 1.35 -10.06
C ASP A 59 -12.79 0.37 -11.22
N ARG A 60 -12.52 0.88 -12.45
CA ARG A 60 -12.31 0.03 -13.62
C ARG A 60 -11.13 -0.93 -13.45
N MET A 61 -10.06 -0.48 -12.81
CA MET A 61 -8.90 -1.34 -12.54
C MET A 61 -9.21 -2.41 -11.48
N LEU A 62 -9.96 -2.06 -10.43
CA LEU A 62 -10.45 -3.01 -9.44
C LEU A 62 -11.34 -4.08 -10.09
N ALA A 63 -12.32 -3.65 -10.90
CA ALA A 63 -13.23 -4.55 -11.59
C ALA A 63 -12.47 -5.57 -12.47
N ARG A 64 -11.44 -5.13 -13.21
CA ARG A 64 -10.58 -6.02 -14.01
C ARG A 64 -9.81 -7.03 -13.15
N ILE A 65 -9.25 -6.59 -12.03
CA ILE A 65 -8.52 -7.49 -11.11
C ILE A 65 -9.45 -8.55 -10.52
N LEU A 66 -10.66 -8.14 -10.09
CA LEU A 66 -11.67 -9.06 -9.57
C LEU A 66 -12.14 -10.06 -10.64
N ALA A 67 -12.36 -9.59 -11.87
CA ALA A 67 -12.71 -10.46 -13.00
C ALA A 67 -11.61 -11.51 -13.26
N THR A 68 -10.34 -11.10 -13.26
CA THR A 68 -9.20 -12.02 -13.42
C THR A 68 -9.12 -13.04 -12.28
N ALA A 69 -9.41 -12.61 -11.04
CA ALA A 69 -9.44 -13.52 -9.89
C ALA A 69 -10.55 -14.57 -10.03
N ARG A 70 -11.75 -14.17 -10.46
CA ARG A 70 -12.88 -15.09 -10.68
C ARG A 70 -12.61 -16.09 -11.80
N ALA A 71 -12.10 -15.62 -12.94
CA ALA A 71 -11.73 -16.50 -14.06
C ALA A 71 -10.69 -17.53 -13.62
N GLY A 72 -9.61 -17.10 -12.97
CA GLY A 72 -8.58 -18.01 -12.46
C GLY A 72 -9.07 -18.99 -11.40
N HIS A 73 -10.04 -18.61 -10.57
CA HIS A 73 -10.70 -19.52 -9.63
C HIS A 73 -11.56 -20.56 -10.36
N GLY A 74 -12.33 -20.14 -11.38
CA GLY A 74 -13.10 -21.03 -12.24
C GLY A 74 -12.23 -22.06 -12.97
N ASP A 75 -11.12 -21.62 -13.57
CA ASP A 75 -10.16 -22.50 -14.25
C ASP A 75 -9.58 -23.55 -13.29
N ALA A 76 -9.20 -23.13 -12.08
CA ALA A 76 -8.67 -24.03 -11.06
C ALA A 76 -9.72 -25.02 -10.55
N ARG A 77 -10.97 -24.60 -10.39
CA ARG A 77 -12.09 -25.47 -10.04
C ARG A 77 -12.28 -26.56 -11.10
N THR A 78 -12.36 -26.17 -12.38
CA THR A 78 -12.52 -27.12 -13.50
C THR A 78 -11.33 -28.08 -13.62
N ALA A 79 -10.10 -27.57 -13.53
CA ALA A 79 -8.90 -28.40 -13.64
C ALA A 79 -8.78 -29.41 -12.50
N THR A 80 -9.00 -28.98 -11.25
CA THR A 80 -8.96 -29.89 -10.09
C THR A 80 -10.12 -30.87 -10.07
N ARG A 81 -11.29 -30.49 -10.60
CA ARG A 81 -12.43 -31.38 -10.75
C ARG A 81 -12.14 -32.53 -11.70
N ARG A 82 -11.57 -32.24 -12.89
CA ARG A 82 -11.14 -33.28 -13.85
C ARG A 82 -10.17 -34.28 -13.22
N VAL A 83 -9.16 -33.80 -12.50
CA VAL A 83 -8.18 -34.69 -11.82
C VAL A 83 -8.85 -35.61 -10.80
N LEU A 84 -9.86 -35.10 -10.08
CA LEU A 84 -10.63 -35.89 -9.11
C LEU A 84 -11.53 -36.90 -9.80
N ASP A 85 -12.26 -36.49 -10.85
CA ASP A 85 -13.16 -37.38 -11.61
C ASP A 85 -12.35 -38.52 -12.26
N ASP A 86 -11.20 -38.21 -12.87
CA ASP A 86 -10.27 -39.22 -13.43
C ASP A 86 -9.77 -40.19 -12.35
N ALA A 87 -9.51 -39.70 -11.13
CA ALA A 87 -9.07 -40.54 -10.02
C ALA A 87 -10.19 -41.45 -9.50
N MET A 88 -11.44 -40.98 -9.51
CA MET A 88 -12.62 -41.77 -9.13
C MET A 88 -12.96 -42.84 -10.17
N ALA A 89 -12.83 -42.52 -11.46
CA ALA A 89 -13.03 -43.48 -12.54
C ALA A 89 -12.06 -44.67 -12.44
N ASP A 90 -10.77 -44.41 -12.15
CA ASP A 90 -9.77 -45.46 -11.93
C ASP A 90 -10.07 -46.34 -10.71
N THR A 91 -10.85 -45.87 -9.72
CA THR A 91 -11.21 -46.71 -8.55
C THR A 91 -12.35 -47.67 -8.83
N THR A 92 -13.13 -47.45 -9.89
CA THR A 92 -14.28 -48.29 -10.27
C THR A 92 -13.83 -49.57 -11.00
N SER A 93 -12.65 -49.58 -11.61
CA SER A 93 -12.07 -50.73 -12.31
C SER A 93 -10.72 -51.11 -11.70
N PRO A 94 -10.69 -51.95 -10.64
CA PRO A 94 -9.47 -52.31 -9.95
C PRO A 94 -8.52 -53.12 -10.85
N ALA A 95 -7.22 -52.87 -10.69
CA ALA A 95 -6.17 -53.54 -11.45
C ALA A 95 -5.86 -54.93 -10.90
N ASP A 96 -6.12 -55.97 -11.70
CA ASP A 96 -5.97 -57.36 -11.27
C ASP A 96 -4.54 -57.91 -11.40
N THR A 97 -3.68 -57.29 -12.22
CA THR A 97 -2.28 -57.70 -12.41
C THR A 97 -1.29 -56.81 -11.64
N PRO A 98 -0.13 -57.34 -11.22
CA PRO A 98 0.91 -56.54 -10.56
C PRO A 98 1.38 -55.33 -11.38
N LEU A 99 1.48 -55.49 -12.71
CA LEU A 99 1.84 -54.41 -13.62
C LEU A 99 0.77 -53.32 -13.64
N ALA A 100 -0.50 -53.69 -13.76
CA ALA A 100 -1.60 -52.74 -13.76
C ALA A 100 -1.72 -51.98 -12.41
N ARG A 101 -1.40 -52.63 -11.27
CA ARG A 101 -1.32 -51.96 -9.96
C ARG A 101 -0.20 -50.92 -9.91
N ARG A 102 0.98 -51.23 -10.45
CA ARG A 102 2.10 -50.29 -10.54
C ARG A 102 1.75 -49.08 -11.39
N GLU A 103 1.12 -49.29 -12.53
CA GLU A 103 0.65 -48.20 -13.40
C GLU A 103 -0.42 -47.35 -12.74
N ALA A 104 -1.38 -47.97 -12.03
CA ALA A 104 -2.40 -47.24 -11.28
C ALA A 104 -1.78 -46.35 -10.19
N MET A 105 -0.76 -46.83 -9.47
CA MET A 105 0.00 -46.03 -8.52
C MET A 105 0.75 -44.87 -9.20
N ALA A 106 1.37 -45.11 -10.36
CA ALA A 106 2.06 -44.07 -11.13
C ALA A 106 1.10 -42.97 -11.62
N ARG A 107 -0.08 -43.35 -12.13
CA ARG A 107 -1.14 -42.41 -12.51
C ARG A 107 -1.63 -41.60 -11.32
N MET A 108 -1.87 -42.23 -10.17
CA MET A 108 -2.26 -41.54 -8.93
C MET A 108 -1.20 -40.53 -8.46
N ALA A 109 0.09 -40.92 -8.50
CA ALA A 109 1.19 -40.02 -8.16
C ALA A 109 1.31 -38.83 -9.14
N ALA A 110 1.04 -39.03 -10.43
CA ALA A 110 0.98 -37.95 -11.42
C ALA A 110 -0.19 -36.99 -11.12
N ARG A 111 -1.39 -37.52 -10.81
CA ARG A 111 -2.57 -36.73 -10.44
C ARG A 111 -2.33 -35.87 -9.21
N LEU A 112 -1.73 -36.43 -8.14
CA LEU A 112 -1.36 -35.68 -6.93
C LEU A 112 -0.41 -34.53 -7.23
N ARG A 113 0.62 -34.76 -8.06
CA ARG A 113 1.57 -33.71 -8.48
C ARG A 113 0.88 -32.62 -9.31
N THR A 114 0.01 -33.00 -10.23
CA THR A 114 -0.78 -32.06 -11.04
C THR A 114 -1.70 -31.21 -10.16
N GLN A 115 -2.44 -31.82 -9.23
CA GLN A 115 -3.31 -31.08 -8.32
C GLN A 115 -2.53 -30.14 -7.40
N HIS A 116 -1.40 -30.59 -6.86
CA HIS A 116 -0.52 -29.74 -6.06
C HIS A 116 -0.03 -28.51 -6.85
N ARG A 117 0.36 -28.70 -8.12
CA ARG A 117 0.77 -27.61 -9.01
C ARG A 117 -0.35 -26.60 -9.25
N HIS A 118 -1.58 -27.05 -9.47
CA HIS A 118 -2.74 -26.16 -9.59
C HIS A 118 -2.93 -25.31 -8.33
N ILE A 119 -2.89 -25.94 -7.15
CA ILE A 119 -3.07 -25.24 -5.87
C ILE A 119 -1.98 -24.18 -5.66
N LEU A 120 -0.71 -24.52 -5.89
CA LEU A 120 0.40 -23.57 -5.73
C LEU A 120 0.34 -22.41 -6.71
N ASN A 121 0.03 -22.70 -7.99
CA ASN A 121 -0.09 -21.67 -9.02
C ASN A 121 -1.23 -20.69 -8.71
N THR A 122 -2.38 -21.20 -8.29
CA THR A 122 -3.52 -20.35 -7.92
C THR A 122 -3.21 -19.52 -6.68
N ARG A 123 -2.54 -20.10 -5.67
CA ARG A 123 -2.08 -19.35 -4.48
C ARG A 123 -1.11 -18.23 -4.85
N ARG A 124 -0.15 -18.48 -5.75
CA ARG A 124 0.79 -17.45 -6.24
C ARG A 124 0.06 -16.33 -6.98
N ARG A 125 -0.85 -16.67 -7.89
CA ARG A 125 -1.66 -15.69 -8.65
C ARG A 125 -2.54 -14.86 -7.72
N ALA A 126 -3.24 -15.49 -6.78
CA ALA A 126 -4.08 -14.80 -5.81
C ALA A 126 -3.29 -13.78 -4.97
N ARG A 127 -2.07 -14.13 -4.52
CA ARG A 127 -1.18 -13.19 -3.82
C ARG A 127 -0.82 -11.99 -4.69
N LEU A 128 -0.49 -12.19 -5.96
CA LEU A 128 -0.18 -11.10 -6.89
C LEU A 128 -1.40 -10.19 -7.12
N LEU A 129 -2.59 -10.75 -7.29
CA LEU A 129 -3.82 -9.97 -7.44
C LEU A 129 -4.14 -9.18 -6.15
N ALA A 130 -3.95 -9.78 -4.96
CA ALA A 130 -4.11 -9.08 -3.70
C ALA A 130 -3.13 -7.90 -3.55
N LEU A 131 -1.86 -8.06 -3.98
CA LEU A 131 -0.90 -6.96 -4.02
C LEU A 131 -1.32 -5.87 -5.01
N ARG A 132 -1.89 -6.23 -6.17
CA ARG A 132 -2.43 -5.26 -7.13
C ARG A 132 -3.60 -4.48 -6.54
N ILE A 133 -4.52 -5.14 -5.83
CA ILE A 133 -5.63 -4.47 -5.12
C ILE A 133 -5.08 -3.49 -4.07
N ARG A 134 -4.08 -3.89 -3.28
CA ARG A 134 -3.45 -3.01 -2.27
C ARG A 134 -2.78 -1.78 -2.89
N ARG A 135 -2.32 -1.88 -4.14
CA ARG A 135 -1.73 -0.77 -4.91
C ARG A 135 -2.77 0.12 -5.58
N LEU A 136 -4.05 -0.29 -5.65
CA LEU A 136 -5.09 0.57 -6.18
C LEU A 136 -5.22 1.80 -5.29
N ARG A 137 -4.94 2.95 -5.88
CA ARG A 137 -4.96 4.24 -5.21
C ARG A 137 -6.40 4.74 -5.13
N TYR A 138 -7.24 4.07 -4.35
CA TYR A 138 -8.38 4.76 -3.78
C TYR A 138 -7.79 5.80 -2.83
N ARG A 139 -7.91 7.09 -3.18
CA ARG A 139 -7.59 8.13 -2.20
C ARG A 139 -8.56 7.88 -1.05
N GLN A 140 -8.05 7.34 0.06
CA GLN A 140 -8.81 7.21 1.29
C GLN A 140 -9.44 8.58 1.54
N ARG A 141 -10.75 8.67 1.43
CA ARG A 141 -11.49 9.75 2.06
C ARG A 141 -11.30 9.55 3.56
N ARG A 142 -10.19 10.06 4.10
CA ARG A 142 -10.20 10.60 5.45
C ARG A 142 -10.82 11.98 5.35
N THR A 143 -12.14 11.97 5.25
CA THR A 143 -12.99 13.03 5.77
C THR A 143 -12.80 13.05 7.28
N THR A 144 -11.80 13.79 7.75
CA THR A 144 -11.76 14.32 9.12
C THR A 144 -11.00 15.64 9.07
N MET A 145 -11.75 16.73 9.24
CA MET A 145 -11.23 18.08 9.57
C MET A 145 -10.14 18.63 8.64
N ARG A 146 -10.48 18.90 7.36
CA ARG A 146 -9.70 19.83 6.54
C ARG A 146 -10.06 21.27 6.94
N GLY A 147 -9.63 21.68 8.12
CA GLY A 147 -9.42 23.08 8.43
C GLY A 147 -8.19 23.56 7.66
N GLU A 148 -8.43 24.33 6.61
CA GLU A 148 -7.57 25.42 6.11
C GLU A 148 -6.10 25.22 5.71
N GLN A 149 -5.47 24.05 5.85
CA GLN A 149 -4.07 23.90 5.42
C GLN A 149 -3.97 23.32 4.01
N GLY A 150 -3.61 24.17 3.05
CA GLY A 150 -3.20 23.79 1.69
C GLY A 150 -2.06 22.77 1.72
N GLY A 151 -1.94 21.92 0.70
CA GLY A 151 -0.88 20.89 0.62
C GLY A 151 0.49 21.42 0.18
N GLY A 152 1.48 20.53 0.09
CA GLY A 152 2.82 20.85 -0.41
C GLY A 152 3.68 21.63 0.59
N ARG A 153 4.69 22.36 0.07
CA ARG A 153 5.68 23.10 0.89
C ARG A 153 5.04 24.04 1.93
N PRO A 154 4.00 24.85 1.63
CA PRO A 154 3.41 25.74 2.62
C PRO A 154 2.85 25.00 3.86
N ALA A 155 2.23 23.84 3.65
CA ALA A 155 1.71 22.98 4.72
C ALA A 155 2.84 22.49 5.62
N VAL A 156 3.92 22.02 5.01
CA VAL A 156 5.10 21.50 5.72
C VAL A 156 5.75 22.61 6.55
N VAL A 157 5.97 23.79 5.97
CA VAL A 157 6.55 24.94 6.68
C VAL A 157 5.65 25.40 7.84
N ALA A 158 4.34 25.48 7.63
CA ALA A 158 3.39 25.80 8.70
C ALA A 158 3.43 24.77 9.84
N ALA A 159 3.54 23.49 9.50
CA ALA A 159 3.66 22.42 10.47
C ALA A 159 4.99 22.43 11.24
N ILE A 160 6.11 22.76 10.58
CA ILE A 160 7.41 22.97 11.25
C ILE A 160 7.27 24.09 12.28
N ARG A 161 6.71 25.24 11.89
CA ARG A 161 6.50 26.37 12.82
C ARG A 161 5.65 25.98 14.01
N LYS A 162 4.55 25.27 13.78
CA LYS A 162 3.68 24.79 14.85
C LYS A 162 4.39 23.79 15.76
N ALA A 163 5.22 22.91 15.21
CA ALA A 163 6.04 22.00 15.99
C ALA A 163 7.06 22.76 16.85
N LEU A 164 7.73 23.77 16.31
CA LEU A 164 8.64 24.62 17.08
C LEU A 164 7.92 25.32 18.24
N ASP A 165 6.66 25.75 18.05
CA ASP A 165 5.84 26.30 19.14
C ASP A 165 5.54 25.23 20.20
N VAL A 166 5.17 24.01 19.80
CA VAL A 166 4.94 22.87 20.71
C VAL A 166 6.20 22.52 21.49
N LYS A 167 7.37 22.61 20.86
CA LYS A 167 8.68 22.35 21.49
C LYS A 167 9.19 23.53 22.34
N GLY A 168 8.46 24.64 22.44
CA GLY A 168 8.87 25.82 23.20
C GLY A 168 10.07 26.56 22.60
N ILE A 169 10.34 26.39 21.30
CA ILE A 169 11.48 26.99 20.60
C ILE A 169 11.03 28.34 20.03
N HIS A 170 11.28 29.41 20.78
CA HIS A 170 10.84 30.77 20.43
C HIS A 170 11.95 31.67 19.89
N ASP A 171 13.23 31.34 20.15
CA ASP A 171 14.37 32.13 19.66
C ASP A 171 14.37 32.19 18.11
N PRO A 172 14.30 33.39 17.50
CA PRO A 172 14.20 33.53 16.05
C PRO A 172 15.33 32.87 15.27
N THR A 173 16.56 32.92 15.79
CA THR A 173 17.75 32.36 15.13
C THR A 173 17.67 30.84 15.07
N THR A 174 17.33 30.23 16.21
CA THR A 174 17.15 28.79 16.37
C THR A 174 16.01 28.29 15.48
N ARG A 175 14.87 28.99 15.47
CA ARG A 175 13.74 28.64 14.60
C ARG A 175 14.13 28.64 13.13
N ALA A 176 14.86 29.66 12.69
CA ALA A 176 15.31 29.76 11.31
C ALA A 176 16.25 28.60 10.90
N ARG A 177 17.09 28.11 11.82
CA ARG A 177 17.96 26.94 11.57
C ARG A 177 17.15 25.66 11.43
N TRP A 178 16.23 25.39 12.36
CA TRP A 178 15.32 24.23 12.27
C TRP A 178 14.45 24.28 11.01
N GLU A 179 13.82 25.41 10.72
CA GLU A 179 12.97 25.59 9.53
C GLU A 179 13.74 25.27 8.24
N ARG A 180 14.94 25.83 8.06
CA ARG A 180 15.76 25.58 6.86
C ARG A 180 16.13 24.10 6.70
N GLY A 181 16.61 23.47 7.77
CA GLY A 181 17.04 22.06 7.71
C GLY A 181 15.86 21.12 7.47
N MET A 182 14.76 21.31 8.18
CA MET A 182 13.57 20.47 8.04
C MET A 182 12.85 20.64 6.70
N ASP A 183 12.78 21.87 6.16
CA ASP A 183 12.25 22.16 4.82
C ASP A 183 13.06 21.42 3.75
N LEU A 184 14.40 21.46 3.86
CA LEU A 184 15.28 20.77 2.92
C LEU A 184 15.11 19.25 2.96
N VAL A 185 15.03 18.66 4.16
CA VAL A 185 14.79 17.21 4.30
C VAL A 185 13.44 16.85 3.70
N ALA A 186 12.36 17.56 4.05
CA ALA A 186 11.02 17.26 3.53
C ALA A 186 10.95 17.36 1.99
N ARG A 187 11.69 18.31 1.40
CA ARG A 187 11.84 18.41 -0.05
C ARG A 187 12.49 17.16 -0.64
N ARG A 188 13.62 16.73 -0.07
CA ARG A 188 14.41 15.59 -0.57
C ARG A 188 13.70 14.26 -0.37
N GLU A 189 13.01 14.10 0.74
CA GLU A 189 12.41 12.83 1.15
C GLU A 189 11.09 12.51 0.43
N SER A 190 10.27 13.53 0.19
CA SER A 190 8.89 13.31 -0.30
C SER A 190 8.41 14.36 -1.29
N ASN A 191 9.24 15.37 -1.59
CA ASN A 191 8.80 16.60 -2.26
C ASN A 191 7.57 17.21 -1.55
N TYR A 192 7.63 17.31 -0.21
CA TYR A 192 6.60 17.87 0.67
C TYR A 192 5.26 17.12 0.70
N ASN A 193 5.23 15.85 0.30
CA ASN A 193 4.02 15.06 0.25
C ASN A 193 3.74 14.37 1.59
N ALA A 194 2.79 14.92 2.37
CA ALA A 194 2.32 14.32 3.64
C ALA A 194 1.75 12.89 3.48
N GLY A 195 1.24 12.55 2.29
CA GLY A 195 0.70 11.24 1.96
C GLY A 195 1.71 10.29 1.31
N ALA A 196 3.00 10.65 1.24
CA ALA A 196 4.01 9.78 0.63
C ALA A 196 4.14 8.45 1.38
N VAL A 197 4.33 7.37 0.64
CA VAL A 197 4.61 6.03 1.16
C VAL A 197 5.64 5.37 0.23
N ASN A 198 6.77 4.95 0.77
CA ASN A 198 7.78 4.17 0.05
C ASN A 198 7.49 2.67 0.25
N ASP A 199 7.14 1.96 -0.81
CA ASP A 199 6.72 0.55 -0.79
C ASP A 199 7.71 -0.42 -1.46
N TRP A 200 8.91 0.04 -1.81
CA TRP A 200 9.88 -0.74 -2.61
C TRP A 200 11.22 -1.00 -1.91
N ASP A 201 11.51 -0.33 -0.80
CA ASP A 201 12.76 -0.49 -0.06
C ASP A 201 12.77 -1.69 0.91
N SER A 202 13.90 -1.89 1.59
CA SER A 202 14.07 -2.98 2.56
C SER A 202 13.13 -2.85 3.76
N ASN A 203 12.73 -1.63 4.14
CA ASN A 203 11.78 -1.39 5.22
C ASN A 203 10.36 -1.79 4.82
N ALA A 204 9.96 -1.50 3.58
CA ALA A 204 8.71 -1.95 3.00
C ALA A 204 8.66 -3.49 2.93
N ALA A 205 9.75 -4.14 2.53
CA ALA A 205 9.86 -5.60 2.54
C ALA A 205 9.70 -6.21 3.95
N ARG A 206 10.13 -5.48 4.99
CA ARG A 206 9.97 -5.84 6.41
C ARG A 206 8.60 -5.45 7.00
N GLY A 207 7.70 -4.86 6.21
CA GLY A 207 6.35 -4.48 6.64
C GLY A 207 6.24 -3.15 7.37
N THR A 208 7.31 -2.35 7.42
CA THR A 208 7.35 -1.03 8.04
C THR A 208 7.79 0.04 7.03
N PRO A 209 7.01 0.29 5.96
CA PRO A 209 7.38 1.24 4.92
C PRO A 209 7.56 2.66 5.49
N SER A 210 8.48 3.42 4.90
CA SER A 210 8.67 4.85 5.19
C SER A 210 7.49 5.67 4.69
N LYS A 211 7.05 6.67 5.48
CA LYS A 211 5.82 7.42 5.25
C LYS A 211 5.98 8.91 5.55
N GLY A 212 5.16 9.71 4.88
CA GLY A 212 4.99 11.12 5.18
C GLY A 212 6.07 12.03 4.64
N ALA A 213 6.03 13.30 5.07
CA ALA A 213 6.89 14.34 4.52
C ALA A 213 8.38 14.10 4.81
N TRP A 214 8.71 13.50 5.96
CA TRP A 214 10.07 13.17 6.39
C TRP A 214 10.39 11.66 6.31
N GLN A 215 9.55 10.87 5.63
CA GLN A 215 9.78 9.44 5.35
C GLN A 215 10.16 8.60 6.59
N PHE A 216 9.45 8.79 7.71
CA PHE A 216 9.62 7.96 8.88
C PHE A 216 9.08 6.53 8.67
N ILE A 217 9.79 5.53 9.19
CA ILE A 217 9.18 4.21 9.44
C ILE A 217 8.37 4.25 10.74
N GLY A 218 7.34 3.40 10.81
CA GLY A 218 6.41 3.33 11.95
C GLY A 218 7.08 3.23 13.33
N PRO A 219 8.03 2.29 13.54
CA PRO A 219 8.71 2.14 14.83
C PRO A 219 9.48 3.40 15.26
N THR A 220 10.17 4.06 14.34
CA THR A 220 10.92 5.29 14.64
C THR A 220 9.98 6.45 14.97
N PHE A 221 8.90 6.64 14.20
CA PHE A 221 7.91 7.67 14.52
C PHE A 221 7.31 7.46 15.91
N ALA A 222 6.97 6.23 16.27
CA ALA A 222 6.41 5.91 17.58
C ALA A 222 7.41 6.15 18.73
N ALA A 223 8.68 5.78 18.54
CA ALA A 223 9.72 5.94 19.56
C ALA A 223 10.07 7.40 19.86
N TYR A 224 9.94 8.29 18.87
CA TYR A 224 10.27 9.71 19.00
C TYR A 224 9.04 10.62 18.96
N HIS A 225 7.83 10.04 19.06
CA HIS A 225 6.56 10.77 19.05
C HIS A 225 6.52 11.80 20.18
N GLU A 226 5.98 12.99 19.89
CA GLU A 226 5.77 14.03 20.90
C GLU A 226 4.40 13.83 21.59
N PRO A 227 4.37 13.61 22.92
CA PRO A 227 3.12 13.51 23.67
C PRO A 227 2.20 14.73 23.42
N GLY A 228 0.89 14.49 23.35
CA GLY A 228 -0.09 15.55 23.06
C GLY A 228 -0.28 15.87 21.57
N THR A 229 0.53 15.29 20.68
CA THR A 229 0.31 15.39 19.22
C THR A 229 -0.38 14.13 18.65
N SER A 230 -0.88 14.20 17.41
CA SER A 230 -1.54 13.07 16.75
C SER A 230 -0.64 11.84 16.64
N ARG A 231 -1.20 10.64 16.81
CA ARG A 231 -0.50 9.35 16.58
C ARG A 231 -0.47 8.94 15.11
N ASP A 232 -1.07 9.75 14.23
CA ASP A 232 -1.05 9.49 12.80
C ASP A 232 0.29 9.91 12.19
N ILE A 233 1.04 8.95 11.64
CA ILE A 233 2.32 9.20 10.97
C ILE A 233 2.19 10.13 9.76
N HIS A 234 1.00 10.34 9.19
CA HIS A 234 0.79 11.31 8.11
C HIS A 234 0.48 12.73 8.60
N ASN A 235 0.30 12.94 9.90
CA ASN A 235 0.10 14.27 10.47
C ASN A 235 1.42 15.05 10.45
N LEU A 236 1.45 16.18 9.73
CA LEU A 236 2.67 16.96 9.54
C LEU A 236 3.23 17.54 10.84
N VAL A 237 2.38 18.01 11.77
CA VAL A 237 2.83 18.58 13.05
C VAL A 237 3.46 17.50 13.91
N ALA A 238 2.80 16.33 14.01
CA ALA A 238 3.33 15.20 14.77
C ALA A 238 4.66 14.69 14.19
N GLN A 239 4.77 14.58 12.85
CA GLN A 239 6.03 14.21 12.20
C GLN A 239 7.14 15.24 12.43
N ALA A 240 6.82 16.54 12.37
CA ALA A 240 7.80 17.59 12.61
C ALA A 240 8.31 17.54 14.06
N CYS A 241 7.43 17.34 15.05
CA CYS A 241 7.86 17.17 16.44
C CYS A 241 8.74 15.91 16.60
N ALA A 242 8.32 14.80 15.99
CA ALA A 242 9.10 13.56 16.01
C ALA A 242 10.46 13.71 15.31
N PHE A 243 10.56 14.52 14.25
CA PHE A 243 11.82 14.84 13.58
C PHE A 243 12.78 15.56 14.51
N ILE A 244 12.33 16.58 15.24
CA ILE A 244 13.16 17.31 16.20
C ILE A 244 13.69 16.36 17.28
N ASN A 245 12.81 15.55 17.87
CA ASN A 245 13.18 14.56 18.88
C ASN A 245 14.17 13.53 18.34
N TYR A 246 13.94 13.02 17.13
CA TYR A 246 14.81 12.05 16.47
C TYR A 246 16.18 12.64 16.14
N ALA A 247 16.23 13.86 15.61
CA ALA A 247 17.46 14.58 15.30
C ALA A 247 18.31 14.77 16.56
N MET A 248 17.70 15.21 17.66
CA MET A 248 18.39 15.41 18.93
C MET A 248 18.84 14.07 19.55
N GLY A 249 17.93 13.10 19.68
CA GLY A 249 18.20 11.84 20.38
C GLY A 249 19.09 10.86 19.61
N ARG A 250 18.90 10.73 18.29
CA ARG A 250 19.66 9.75 17.48
C ARG A 250 20.95 10.32 16.90
N TYR A 251 20.95 11.58 16.50
CA TYR A 251 22.07 12.21 15.79
C TYR A 251 22.83 13.24 16.64
N GLY A 252 22.38 13.54 17.86
CA GLY A 252 23.05 14.50 18.74
C GLY A 252 22.99 15.93 18.21
N VAL A 253 21.90 16.27 17.50
CA VAL A 253 21.66 17.66 17.08
C VAL A 253 21.41 18.52 18.32
N SER A 254 22.07 19.67 18.39
CA SER A 254 21.90 20.64 19.48
C SER A 254 20.49 21.24 19.45
N ALA A 255 19.95 21.60 20.60
CA ALA A 255 18.62 22.23 20.69
C ALA A 255 18.49 23.51 19.83
N ASP A 256 19.60 24.23 19.65
CA ASP A 256 19.69 25.44 18.84
C ASP A 256 19.87 25.18 17.31
N ALA A 257 19.86 23.91 16.90
CA ALA A 257 20.08 23.42 15.53
C ALA A 257 21.37 23.90 14.84
N SER A 258 22.35 24.42 15.58
CA SER A 258 23.60 24.93 15.00
C SER A 258 24.37 23.89 14.19
N ASN A 259 24.31 22.62 14.61
CA ASN A 259 25.02 21.50 14.01
C ASN A 259 24.11 20.57 13.16
N LEU A 260 22.87 20.97 12.87
CA LEU A 260 21.88 20.10 12.20
C LEU A 260 22.39 19.57 10.84
N ALA A 261 22.94 20.44 10.01
CA ALA A 261 23.47 20.08 8.68
C ALA A 261 24.71 19.16 8.78
N ASP A 262 25.53 19.33 9.83
CA ASP A 262 26.72 18.49 10.03
C ASP A 262 26.35 17.08 10.48
N ARG A 263 25.29 16.96 11.30
CA ARG A 263 24.81 15.69 11.86
C ARG A 263 23.87 14.93 10.94
N ILE A 264 23.11 15.64 10.10
CA ILE A 264 22.12 15.06 9.20
C ILE A 264 22.42 15.53 7.77
N GLN A 265 23.03 14.66 6.96
CA GLN A 265 23.39 14.97 5.57
C GLN A 265 22.20 15.45 4.73
N GLN A 266 21.00 14.89 4.95
CA GLN A 266 19.80 15.33 4.22
C GLN A 266 19.43 16.79 4.51
N ALA A 267 19.87 17.35 5.63
CA ALA A 267 19.70 18.76 6.00
C ALA A 267 20.85 19.67 5.54
N ASP A 268 21.89 19.14 4.89
CA ASP A 268 22.99 19.94 4.31
C ASP A 268 22.70 20.29 2.84
N PRO A 269 22.50 21.57 2.48
CA PRO A 269 22.28 21.98 1.10
C PRO A 269 23.51 21.81 0.20
N ARG A 270 24.72 21.75 0.78
CA ARG A 270 25.99 21.65 0.03
C ARG A 270 26.32 20.21 -0.36
N ARG A 271 25.67 19.22 0.25
CA ARG A 271 25.88 17.80 -0.03
C ARG A 271 24.74 17.26 -0.87
N ALA A 272 25.07 16.31 -1.75
CA ALA A 272 24.05 15.57 -2.49
C ALA A 272 23.11 14.81 -1.54
N PRO A 273 21.83 14.64 -1.90
CA PRO A 273 20.93 13.76 -1.16
C PRO A 273 21.54 12.37 -1.08
N LYS A 274 21.51 11.76 0.10
CA LYS A 274 21.89 10.35 0.23
C LYS A 274 20.73 9.48 -0.25
N GLY A 275 20.96 8.60 -1.22
CA GLY A 275 19.99 7.56 -1.56
C GLY A 275 19.85 6.57 -0.40
N TYR A 276 18.64 6.04 -0.22
CA TYR A 276 18.36 4.95 0.74
C TYR A 276 19.15 3.69 0.42
#